data_AF-G8JX63-F1
#
_entry.id   AF-G8JX63-F1
#
_cell.length_a   1.000
_cell.length_b   1.000
_cell.length_c   1.000
_cell.angle_alpha   90.00
_cell.angle_beta   90.00
_cell.angle_gamma   90.00
#
_symmetry.space_group_name_H-M   'P 1'
#
loop_
_entity.id
_entity.type
_entity.pdbx_description
1 polymer ?
#
loop_
_entity_poly.entity_id
_entity_poly.type
_entity_poly.pdbx_seq_one_letter_code
_entity_poly.pdbx_strand_id
1 'polypeptide(L)'
;MSDYLGNLLNKESVLEWLLSPDHAEYTLQQIDMYKHIRRLSDVVELRNLIRDGRTGRLKCEIGEETLGLSKSSFIYLSKCGDVLPRKLIQEVCQCPACSQAFTTEDVIVLNPKSSEIARLEQRLCNLTKNGISHSGKPLSRKKRKTAVTLAKEPKCKKTKRY
;
A
#
# COMPACT_ATOMS: atom_id res chain seq x y z
N MET A 1 2.16 3.49 -7.78
CA MET A 1 2.45 2.49 -6.71
C MET A 1 1.66 2.85 -5.47
N SER A 2 1.42 1.91 -4.57
CA SER A 2 0.77 2.17 -3.28
C SER A 2 1.58 1.61 -2.12
N ASP A 3 1.57 2.32 -1.00
CA ASP A 3 2.16 1.89 0.26
C ASP A 3 1.13 1.18 1.17
N TYR A 4 1.56 0.76 2.37
CA TYR A 4 0.67 0.10 3.32
C TYR A 4 -0.44 0.98 3.89
N LEU A 5 -0.29 2.30 3.79
CA LEU A 5 -1.30 3.28 4.20
C LEU A 5 -2.32 3.54 3.08
N GLY A 6 -2.14 2.95 1.89
CA GLY A 6 -3.02 3.17 0.76
C GLY A 6 -2.79 4.48 0.01
N ASN A 7 -1.63 5.11 0.21
CA ASN A 7 -1.25 6.34 -0.49
C ASN A 7 -0.84 6.03 -1.91
N LEU A 8 -1.39 6.79 -2.87
CA LEU A 8 -0.96 6.70 -4.27
C LEU A 8 0.34 7.48 -4.47
N LEU A 9 1.41 6.75 -4.82
CA LEU A 9 2.75 7.28 -5.03
C LEU A 9 3.16 7.13 -6.50
N ASN A 10 3.89 8.13 -7.02
CA ASN A 10 4.51 8.01 -8.34
C ASN A 10 5.60 6.92 -8.32
N LYS A 11 5.65 6.11 -9.39
CA LYS A 11 6.60 5.00 -9.49
C LYS A 11 8.04 5.50 -9.51
N GLU A 12 8.33 6.51 -10.33
CA GLU A 12 9.68 7.06 -10.49
C GLU A 12 10.20 7.65 -9.18
N SER A 13 9.38 8.43 -8.47
CA SER A 13 9.75 9.04 -7.19
C SER A 13 10.05 8.00 -6.09
N VAL A 14 9.32 6.88 -6.07
CA VAL A 14 9.59 5.79 -5.10
C VAL A 14 10.91 5.07 -5.44
N LEU A 15 11.20 4.88 -6.72
CA LEU A 15 12.44 4.24 -7.16
C LEU A 15 13.65 5.13 -6.88
N GLU A 16 13.54 6.42 -7.18
CA GLU A 16 14.57 7.42 -6.87
C GLU A 16 14.85 7.50 -5.36
N TRP A 17 13.80 7.49 -4.54
CA TRP A 17 13.91 7.42 -3.08
C TRP A 17 14.71 6.19 -2.64
N LEU A 18 14.41 5.01 -3.18
CA LEU A 18 15.11 3.78 -2.81
C LEU A 18 16.58 3.73 -3.28
N LEU A 19 16.93 4.51 -4.30
CA LEU A 19 18.29 4.58 -4.87
C LEU A 19 19.14 5.68 -4.24
N SER A 20 18.52 6.69 -3.63
CA SER A 20 19.21 7.85 -3.05
C SER A 20 19.57 7.60 -1.59
N PRO A 21 20.85 7.35 -1.22
CA PRO A 21 21.22 7.02 0.15
C PRO A 21 21.13 8.21 1.11
N ASP A 22 21.37 9.42 0.62
CA ASP A 22 21.51 10.62 1.47
C ASP A 22 20.24 11.47 1.52
N HIS A 23 19.27 11.20 0.63
CA HIS A 23 17.98 11.88 0.52
C HIS A 23 18.06 13.43 0.60
N ALA A 24 19.19 14.03 0.23
CA ALA A 24 19.50 15.43 0.50
C ALA A 24 18.60 16.41 -0.24
N GLU A 25 18.01 15.98 -1.36
CA GLU A 25 17.12 16.79 -2.21
C GLU A 25 15.65 16.72 -1.75
N TYR A 26 15.32 15.87 -0.78
CA TYR A 26 13.94 15.71 -0.30
C TYR A 26 13.63 16.68 0.84
N THR A 27 12.46 17.30 0.77
CA THR A 27 11.91 18.08 1.90
C THR A 27 11.56 17.18 3.09
N LEU A 28 11.51 17.76 4.29
CA LEU A 28 11.14 17.04 5.52
C LEU A 28 9.79 16.32 5.40
N GLN A 29 8.83 16.88 4.66
CA GLN A 29 7.53 16.26 4.41
C GLN A 29 7.64 15.03 3.51
N GLN A 30 8.45 15.10 2.44
CA GLN A 30 8.69 13.95 1.56
C GLN A 30 9.42 12.84 2.32
N ILE A 31 10.42 13.19 3.14
CA ILE A 31 11.12 12.23 3.99
C ILE A 31 10.12 11.54 4.94
N ASP A 32 9.23 12.30 5.59
CA ASP A 32 8.21 11.72 6.47
C ASP A 32 7.26 10.76 5.74
N MET A 33 6.92 11.10 4.49
CA MET A 33 6.05 10.30 3.62
C MET A 33 6.73 9.05 3.05
N TYR A 34 8.05 9.05 2.85
CA TYR A 34 8.77 7.90 2.26
C TYR A 34 9.57 7.07 3.28
N LYS A 35 9.76 7.54 4.52
CA LYS A 35 10.59 6.89 5.56
C LYS A 35 10.24 5.42 5.83
N HIS A 36 8.99 5.02 5.63
CA HIS A 36 8.53 3.65 5.83
C HIS A 36 8.83 2.73 4.66
N ILE A 37 9.12 3.28 3.49
CA ILE A 37 9.43 2.54 2.27
C ILE A 37 10.95 2.31 2.25
N ARG A 38 11.36 1.09 2.63
CA ARG A 38 12.78 0.71 2.69
C ARG A 38 13.15 -0.30 1.61
N ARG A 39 12.15 -1.00 1.08
CA ARG A 39 12.31 -2.04 0.08
C ARG A 39 11.18 -1.95 -0.93
N LEU A 40 11.42 -2.47 -2.12
CA LEU A 40 10.37 -2.61 -3.14
C LEU A 40 9.22 -3.54 -2.69
N SER A 41 9.45 -4.39 -1.68
CA SER A 41 8.41 -5.24 -1.07
C SER A 41 7.40 -4.48 -0.20
N ASP A 42 7.72 -3.25 0.18
CA ASP A 42 6.89 -2.42 1.06
C ASP A 42 5.83 -1.63 0.28
N VAL A 43 5.97 -1.61 -1.05
CA VAL A 43 5.04 -0.99 -2.00
C VAL A 43 4.46 -2.03 -2.95
N VAL A 44 3.28 -1.74 -3.49
CA VAL A 44 2.60 -2.55 -4.51
C VAL A 44 2.45 -1.72 -5.78
N GLU A 45 2.81 -2.31 -6.92
CA GLU A 45 2.54 -1.71 -8.22
C GLU A 45 1.05 -1.85 -8.53
N LEU A 46 0.40 -0.73 -8.81
CA LEU A 46 -1.03 -0.69 -9.08
C LEU A 46 -1.27 -0.93 -10.56
N ARG A 47 -2.26 -1.77 -10.86
CA ARG A 47 -2.72 -2.10 -12.22
C ARG A 47 -4.18 -1.71 -12.41
N ASN A 48 -4.65 -1.72 -13.64
CA ASN A 48 -6.02 -1.36 -14.03
C ASN A 48 -6.40 0.10 -13.72
N LEU A 49 -5.41 1.00 -13.75
CA LEU A 49 -5.61 2.45 -13.72
C LEU A 49 -5.24 3.03 -15.08
N ILE A 50 -6.25 3.51 -15.82
CA ILE A 50 -6.06 4.20 -17.10
C ILE A 50 -6.19 5.69 -16.88
N ARG A 51 -5.40 6.47 -17.59
CA ARG A 51 -5.59 7.92 -17.69
C ARG A 51 -6.61 8.23 -18.78
N ASP A 52 -7.73 8.82 -18.41
CA ASP A 52 -8.73 9.31 -19.36
C ASP A 52 -8.11 10.42 -20.21
N GLY A 53 -8.09 10.24 -21.54
CA GLY A 53 -7.52 11.21 -22.47
C GLY A 53 -8.27 12.53 -22.53
N ARG A 54 -9.55 12.58 -22.11
CA ARG A 54 -10.36 13.81 -22.14
C ARG A 54 -10.15 14.68 -20.91
N THR A 55 -10.08 14.06 -19.74
CA THR A 55 -10.00 14.77 -18.45
C THR A 55 -8.60 14.74 -17.84
N GLY A 56 -7.71 13.89 -18.34
CA GLY A 56 -6.38 13.65 -17.78
C GLY A 56 -6.39 12.92 -16.43
N ARG A 57 -7.56 12.48 -15.96
CA ARG A 57 -7.76 11.86 -14.64
C ARG A 57 -7.60 10.34 -14.71
N LEU A 58 -7.35 9.72 -13.56
CA LEU A 58 -7.23 8.28 -13.46
C LEU A 58 -8.61 7.64 -13.31
N LYS A 59 -8.89 6.63 -14.13
CA LYS A 59 -10.11 5.81 -14.12
C LYS A 59 -9.72 4.35 -13.92
N CYS A 60 -10.54 3.61 -13.19
CA CYS A 60 -10.40 2.15 -13.13
C CYS A 60 -10.86 1.54 -14.47
N GLU A 61 -10.23 0.46 -14.93
CA GLU A 61 -10.66 -0.27 -16.13
C GLU A 61 -11.95 -1.06 -15.92
N ILE A 62 -12.14 -1.57 -14.70
CA ILE A 62 -13.24 -2.48 -14.35
C ILE A 62 -14.47 -1.70 -13.90
N GLY A 63 -14.29 -0.47 -13.42
CA GLY A 63 -15.37 0.42 -13.01
C GLY A 63 -15.50 1.63 -13.91
N GLU A 64 -16.69 2.23 -13.92
CA GLU A 64 -16.89 3.51 -14.61
C GLU A 64 -16.45 4.73 -13.78
N GLU A 65 -16.02 4.49 -12.54
CA GLU A 65 -15.69 5.52 -11.56
C GLU A 65 -14.31 6.14 -11.83
N THR A 66 -14.21 7.46 -11.64
CA THR A 66 -12.97 8.22 -11.84
C THR A 66 -12.38 8.66 -10.49
N LEU A 67 -11.10 8.36 -10.28
CA LEU A 67 -10.35 8.71 -9.09
C LEU A 67 -10.38 10.23 -8.86
N GLY A 68 -10.83 10.65 -7.68
CA GLY A 68 -10.86 12.07 -7.26
C GLY A 68 -12.12 12.86 -7.61
N LEU A 69 -13.04 12.31 -8.41
CA LEU A 69 -14.37 12.90 -8.67
C LEU A 69 -15.47 12.16 -7.94
N SER A 70 -15.39 10.84 -7.98
CA SER A 70 -16.44 10.00 -7.44
C SER A 70 -16.36 9.98 -5.90
N LYS A 71 -17.54 10.04 -5.25
CA LYS A 71 -17.64 9.84 -3.79
C LYS A 71 -17.26 8.43 -3.35
N SER A 72 -17.13 7.52 -4.30
CA SER A 72 -16.75 6.14 -4.10
C SER A 72 -15.24 6.00 -3.92
N SER A 73 -14.87 5.27 -2.87
CA SER A 73 -13.48 4.90 -2.60
C SER A 73 -13.05 3.76 -3.50
N PHE A 74 -11.78 3.77 -3.88
CA PHE A 74 -11.15 2.67 -4.61
C PHE A 74 -10.39 1.79 -3.62
N ILE A 75 -10.21 0.55 -4.02
CA ILE A 75 -9.42 -0.43 -3.29
C ILE A 75 -8.44 -1.07 -4.26
N TYR A 76 -7.38 -1.67 -3.73
CA TYR A 76 -6.55 -2.58 -4.47
C TYR A 76 -6.27 -3.82 -3.64
N LEU A 77 -5.92 -4.89 -4.32
CA LEU A 77 -5.58 -6.16 -3.69
C LEU A 77 -4.06 -6.25 -3.54
N SER A 78 -3.54 -6.52 -2.33
CA SER A 78 -2.09 -6.63 -2.13
C SER A 78 -1.42 -7.76 -2.90
N LYS A 79 -2.18 -8.82 -3.22
CA LYS A 79 -1.67 -10.02 -3.88
C LYS A 79 -1.39 -9.83 -5.37
N CYS A 80 -2.25 -9.08 -6.06
CA CYS A 80 -2.14 -8.84 -7.49
C CYS A 80 -1.79 -7.38 -7.83
N GLY A 81 -2.24 -6.42 -7.03
CA GLY A 81 -2.06 -4.99 -7.30
C GLY A 81 -3.14 -4.39 -8.18
N ASP A 82 -4.16 -5.15 -8.58
CA ASP A 82 -5.24 -4.65 -9.42
C ASP A 82 -6.16 -3.72 -8.60
N VAL A 83 -6.50 -2.57 -9.18
CA VAL A 83 -7.37 -1.57 -8.57
C VAL A 83 -8.82 -1.82 -8.95
N LEU A 84 -9.71 -1.79 -7.96
CA LEU A 84 -11.13 -2.07 -8.08
C LEU A 84 -11.97 -1.00 -7.35
N PRO A 85 -13.21 -0.74 -7.79
CA PRO A 85 -14.16 0.03 -6.99
C PRO A 85 -14.51 -0.72 -5.70
N ARG A 86 -14.64 -0.01 -4.57
CA ARG A 86 -14.97 -0.64 -3.27
C ARG A 86 -16.30 -1.42 -3.28
N LYS A 87 -17.24 -1.06 -4.15
CA LYS A 87 -18.55 -1.72 -4.27
C LYS A 87 -18.42 -3.19 -4.71
N LEU A 88 -17.47 -3.48 -5.60
CA LEU A 88 -17.29 -4.83 -6.17
C LEU A 88 -16.85 -5.87 -5.12
N ILE A 89 -16.19 -5.44 -4.05
CA ILE A 89 -15.59 -6.37 -3.08
C ILE A 89 -16.61 -7.16 -2.25
N GLN A 90 -17.85 -6.67 -2.17
CA GLN A 90 -18.92 -7.33 -1.44
C GLN A 90 -19.52 -8.51 -2.22
N GLU A 91 -19.31 -8.54 -3.53
CA GLU A 91 -19.96 -9.47 -4.46
C GLU A 91 -19.01 -10.52 -5.02
N VAL A 92 -17.69 -10.33 -4.88
CA VAL A 92 -16.66 -11.22 -5.48
C VAL A 92 -15.69 -11.75 -4.43
N CYS A 93 -15.29 -13.01 -4.59
CA CYS A 93 -14.25 -13.66 -3.78
C CYS A 93 -12.89 -13.76 -4.50
N GLN A 94 -12.86 -13.36 -5.78
CA GLN A 94 -11.69 -13.42 -6.66
C GLN A 94 -11.57 -12.10 -7.43
N CYS A 95 -10.34 -11.74 -7.78
CA CYS A 95 -10.08 -10.53 -8.56
C CYS A 95 -10.76 -10.62 -9.94
N PRO A 96 -11.61 -9.66 -10.33
CA PRO A 96 -12.25 -9.69 -11.65
C PRO A 96 -11.28 -9.52 -12.82
N ALA A 97 -10.09 -8.97 -12.58
CA ALA A 97 -9.08 -8.75 -13.62
C ALA A 97 -8.21 -10.00 -13.88
N CYS A 98 -7.76 -10.67 -12.82
CA CYS A 98 -6.78 -11.75 -12.91
C CYS A 98 -7.25 -13.08 -12.30
N SER A 99 -8.49 -13.15 -11.81
CA SER A 99 -9.10 -14.31 -11.14
C SER A 99 -8.37 -14.80 -9.88
N GLN A 100 -7.41 -14.02 -9.35
CA GLN A 100 -6.69 -14.37 -8.13
C GLN A 100 -7.62 -14.30 -6.91
N ALA A 101 -7.67 -15.38 -6.13
CA ALA A 101 -8.37 -15.38 -4.85
C ALA A 101 -7.70 -14.43 -3.84
N PHE A 102 -8.50 -13.72 -3.07
CA PHE A 102 -8.02 -12.78 -2.05
C PHE A 102 -8.87 -12.90 -0.77
N THR A 103 -8.32 -12.42 0.34
CA THR A 103 -9.03 -12.35 1.62
C THR A 103 -9.36 -10.90 1.98
N THR A 104 -10.21 -10.70 2.98
CA THR A 104 -10.54 -9.35 3.50
C THR A 104 -9.33 -8.60 4.04
N GLU A 105 -8.26 -9.30 4.41
CA GLU A 105 -6.99 -8.71 4.80
C GLU A 105 -6.19 -8.24 3.58
N ASP A 106 -6.36 -8.82 2.41
CA ASP A 106 -5.64 -8.41 1.20
C ASP A 106 -6.19 -7.12 0.57
N VAL A 107 -7.37 -6.67 1.03
CA VAL A 107 -8.06 -5.49 0.52
C VAL A 107 -7.52 -4.23 1.21
N ILE A 108 -6.91 -3.34 0.42
CA ILE A 108 -6.42 -2.04 0.91
C ILE A 108 -7.19 -0.93 0.21
N VAL A 109 -7.62 0.06 0.97
CA VAL A 109 -8.34 1.23 0.47
C VAL A 109 -7.34 2.26 -0.03
N LEU A 110 -7.53 2.74 -1.26
CA LEU A 110 -6.76 3.86 -1.81
C LEU A 110 -7.25 5.18 -1.22
N ASN A 111 -6.31 6.02 -0.81
CA ASN A 111 -6.55 7.31 -0.17
C ASN A 111 -7.59 7.20 0.97
N PRO A 112 -7.30 6.39 2.01
CA PRO A 112 -8.25 6.12 3.07
C PRO A 112 -8.56 7.39 3.87
N LYS A 113 -9.74 7.39 4.48
CA LYS A 113 -10.10 8.38 5.52
C LYS A 113 -9.36 8.05 6.82
N SER A 114 -9.22 9.04 7.69
CA SER A 114 -8.57 8.88 9.00
C SER A 114 -9.06 7.69 9.82
N SER A 115 -10.35 7.35 9.71
CA SER A 115 -10.96 6.18 10.38
C SER A 115 -10.43 4.83 9.90
N GLU A 116 -10.01 4.72 8.64
CA GLU A 116 -9.57 3.46 8.03
C GLU A 116 -8.05 3.24 8.19
N ILE A 117 -7.28 4.30 8.46
CA ILE A 117 -5.82 4.24 8.63
C ILE A 117 -5.43 3.28 9.76
N ALA A 118 -6.11 3.34 10.90
CA ALA A 118 -5.82 2.48 12.05
C ALA A 118 -5.95 0.98 11.70
N ARG A 119 -6.90 0.62 10.84
CA ARG A 119 -7.08 -0.77 10.36
C ARG A 119 -5.90 -1.19 9.47
N LEU A 120 -5.43 -0.31 8.59
CA LEU A 120 -4.31 -0.59 7.71
C LEU A 120 -2.98 -0.74 8.48
N GLU A 121 -2.77 0.07 9.51
CA GLU A 121 -1.64 -0.06 10.43
C GLU A 121 -1.66 -1.39 11.18
N GLN A 122 -2.82 -1.79 11.71
CA GLN A 122 -2.99 -3.08 12.39
C GLN A 122 -2.72 -4.25 11.45
N ARG A 123 -3.21 -4.17 10.20
CA ARG A 123 -2.91 -5.16 9.15
C ARG A 123 -1.41 -5.30 8.92
N LEU A 124 -0.69 -4.18 8.73
CA LEU A 124 0.77 -4.24 8.56
C LEU A 124 1.47 -4.88 9.77
N CYS A 125 1.02 -4.56 10.99
CA CYS A 125 1.57 -5.16 12.20
C CYS A 125 1.38 -6.68 12.21
N ASN A 126 0.22 -7.19 11.79
CA ASN A 126 -0.05 -8.62 11.71
C ASN A 126 0.81 -9.31 10.65
N LEU A 127 0.93 -8.72 9.46
CA LEU A 127 1.80 -9.26 8.40
C LEU A 127 3.26 -9.31 8.83
N THR A 128 3.74 -8.25 9.49
CA THR A 128 5.13 -8.18 9.97
C THR A 128 5.42 -9.25 11.01
N LYS A 129 4.48 -9.51 11.93
CA LYS A 129 4.59 -10.63 12.90
C LYS A 129 4.67 -11.99 12.21
N ASN A 130 3.97 -12.15 11.10
CA ASN A 130 4.00 -13.35 10.29
C ASN A 130 5.22 -13.41 9.35
N GLY A 131 6.10 -12.41 9.38
CA GLY A 131 7.28 -12.34 8.51
C GLY A 131 6.93 -12.05 7.05
N ILE A 132 5.80 -11.39 6.79
CA ILE A 132 5.30 -11.05 5.45
C ILE A 132 5.34 -9.53 5.28
N SER A 133 5.76 -9.08 4.10
CA SER A 133 5.78 -7.66 3.70
C SER A 133 4.41 -7.18 3.24
N HIS A 134 4.26 -5.87 3.01
CA HIS A 134 2.99 -5.30 2.53
C HIS A 134 2.52 -5.93 1.22
N SER A 135 3.44 -6.18 0.28
CA SER A 135 3.20 -6.86 -1.00
C SER A 135 2.90 -8.37 -0.89
N GLY A 136 2.81 -8.92 0.33
CA GLY A 136 2.55 -10.34 0.55
C GLY A 136 3.78 -11.24 0.33
N LYS A 137 4.96 -10.67 0.03
CA LYS A 137 6.23 -11.40 -0.11
C LYS A 137 6.85 -11.67 1.27
N PRO A 138 7.54 -12.80 1.48
CA PRO A 138 8.23 -13.06 2.74
C PRO A 138 9.32 -12.02 2.98
N LEU A 139 9.38 -11.50 4.21
CA LEU A 139 10.49 -10.67 4.66
C LEU A 139 11.73 -11.57 4.75
N SER A 140 12.78 -11.24 3.99
CA SER A 140 14.05 -11.95 4.06
C SER A 140 14.54 -11.99 5.51
N ARG A 141 14.57 -13.21 6.09
CA ARG A 141 15.26 -13.48 7.37
C ARG A 141 16.75 -13.28 7.13
N LYS A 142 17.26 -12.06 7.33
CA LYS A 142 18.70 -11.88 7.48
C LYS A 142 19.17 -12.77 8.64
N LYS A 143 19.97 -13.80 8.35
CA LYS A 143 20.82 -14.46 9.35
C LYS A 143 21.59 -13.33 10.05
N ARG A 144 21.36 -13.17 11.36
CA ARG A 144 22.01 -12.14 12.18
C ARG A 144 23.54 -12.30 12.06
N LYS A 145 24.20 -11.31 11.46
CA LYS A 145 25.56 -10.92 11.83
C LYS A 145 25.46 -9.59 12.57
N THR A 146 26.25 -9.50 13.64
CA THR A 146 26.18 -8.57 14.77
C THR A 146 26.41 -7.10 14.40
N ALA A 147 25.78 -6.23 15.20
CA ALA A 147 26.06 -4.80 15.42
C ALA A 147 25.95 -3.82 14.23
N VAL A 148 24.91 -2.98 14.22
CA VAL A 148 24.89 -1.58 14.70
C VAL A 148 23.46 -1.02 14.54
N THR A 149 23.19 -0.05 15.39
CA THR A 149 21.96 0.47 16.00
C THR A 149 20.94 1.17 15.10
N LEU A 150 19.69 1.19 15.60
CA LEU A 150 18.61 2.17 15.40
C LEU A 150 17.78 2.13 14.10
N ALA A 151 16.73 1.31 14.14
CA ALA A 151 15.43 1.71 13.59
C ALA A 151 14.33 1.22 14.53
N LYS A 152 13.68 2.17 15.22
CA LYS A 152 12.53 1.88 16.09
C LYS A 152 11.41 1.33 15.21
N GLU A 153 11.03 0.08 15.46
CA GLU A 153 9.81 -0.54 14.93
C GLU A 153 8.59 0.32 15.29
N PRO A 154 7.56 0.40 14.42
CA PRO A 154 6.32 1.07 14.78
C PRO A 154 5.71 0.37 16.00
N LYS A 155 5.61 1.11 17.12
CA LYS A 155 5.07 0.58 18.37
C LYS A 155 3.59 0.26 18.19
N CYS A 156 3.27 -1.03 18.06
CA CYS A 156 1.91 -1.54 18.16
C CYS A 156 1.37 -1.18 19.56
N LYS A 157 0.46 -0.19 19.64
CA LYS A 157 -0.22 0.16 20.89
C LYS A 157 -1.06 -1.04 21.32
N LYS A 158 -0.64 -1.71 22.39
CA LYS A 158 -1.42 -2.80 23.01
C LYS A 158 -2.65 -2.18 23.67
N THR A 159 -3.83 -2.37 23.11
CA THR A 159 -5.09 -2.11 23.82
C THR A 159 -5.24 -3.14 24.93
N LYS A 160 -5.19 -2.71 26.19
CA LYS A 160 -5.60 -3.52 27.34
C LYS A 160 -7.11 -3.73 27.24
N ARG A 161 -7.55 -4.99 27.12
CA ARG A 161 -8.93 -5.36 27.40
C ARG A 161 -9.10 -5.29 28.92
N TYR A 162 -9.99 -4.44 29.38
CA TYR A 162 -10.54 -4.45 30.75
C TYR A 162 -11.71 -5.42 30.80
#